data_AF-A0A8T4EAR7-F1
#
_entry.id   AF-A0A8T4EAR7-F1
#
_cell.length_a   1.000
_cell.length_b   1.000
_cell.length_c   1.000
_cell.angle_alpha   90.00
_cell.angle_beta   90.00
_cell.angle_gamma   90.00
#
_symmetry.space_group_name_H-M   'P 1'
#
loop_
_entity.id
_entity.type
_entity.pdbx_description
1 polymer ?
#
loop_
_entity_poly.entity_id
_entity_poly.type
_entity_poly.pdbx_seq_one_letter_code
_entity_poly.pdbx_strand_id
1 'polypeptide(L)'
;MSNERIPMVSSSGSSWEKLGGSFNSSSSLTFMEIRFRSLGKALDELRNKRVRLDEDLRKGHLDQSEYASQLLNIIVETNTLNKERRDVGEKVKAIKTNTLR
;
A
#
# COMPACT_ATOMS: atom_id res chain seq x y z
N MET A 1 8.12 35.40 -50.18
CA MET A 1 7.41 35.49 -48.88
C MET A 1 7.38 34.10 -48.30
N SER A 2 8.17 33.90 -47.25
CA SER A 2 8.30 32.68 -46.46
C SER A 2 6.94 32.34 -45.84
N ASN A 3 6.52 31.08 -45.86
CA ASN A 3 5.63 30.57 -44.82
C ASN A 3 5.94 29.09 -44.56
N GLU A 4 5.99 28.81 -43.27
CA GLU A 4 6.76 27.74 -42.66
C GLU A 4 5.98 26.43 -42.55
N ARG A 5 6.75 25.35 -42.39
CA ARG A 5 6.28 23.99 -42.12
C ARG A 5 5.49 23.96 -40.80
N ILE A 6 4.28 23.42 -40.82
CA ILE A 6 3.63 22.87 -39.63
C ILE A 6 3.78 21.35 -39.70
N PRO A 7 4.57 20.70 -38.83
CA PRO A 7 4.47 19.26 -38.69
C PRO A 7 3.17 18.96 -37.92
N MET A 8 2.20 18.35 -38.60
CA MET A 8 1.12 17.62 -37.93
C MET A 8 1.78 16.51 -37.09
N VAL A 9 1.92 16.77 -35.79
CA VAL A 9 2.17 15.73 -34.80
C VAL A 9 1.03 14.74 -34.91
N SER A 10 1.34 13.60 -35.55
CA SER A 10 0.58 12.38 -35.43
C SER A 10 0.32 12.15 -33.95
N SER A 11 -0.97 12.11 -33.61
CA SER A 11 -1.50 11.67 -32.33
C SER A 11 -0.87 10.33 -31.94
N SER A 12 0.24 10.40 -31.21
CA SER A 12 0.77 9.27 -30.45
C SER A 12 -0.30 8.95 -29.42
N GLY A 13 -1.10 7.93 -29.72
CA GLY A 13 -2.13 7.41 -28.85
C GLY A 13 -1.54 7.15 -27.47
N SER A 14 -1.87 8.06 -26.55
CA SER A 14 -1.44 7.98 -25.17
C SER A 14 -2.03 6.69 -24.61
N SER A 15 -1.19 5.67 -24.45
CA SER A 15 -1.56 4.33 -23.95
C SER A 15 -2.09 4.33 -22.50
N TRP A 16 -2.31 5.52 -21.94
CA TRP A 16 -2.91 5.77 -20.64
C TRP A 16 -4.45 5.89 -20.70
N GLU A 17 -5.06 6.21 -21.85
CA GLU A 17 -6.53 6.34 -21.94
C GLU A 17 -7.27 4.99 -21.83
N LYS A 18 -6.60 3.86 -22.10
CA LYS A 18 -7.20 2.52 -21.93
C LYS A 18 -7.26 2.02 -20.47
N LEU A 19 -6.63 2.72 -19.53
CA LEU A 19 -6.69 2.36 -18.10
C LEU A 19 -7.92 2.94 -17.38
N GLY A 20 -8.74 3.74 -18.07
CA GLY A 20 -9.93 4.39 -17.49
C GLY A 20 -11.24 3.59 -17.55
N GLY A 21 -11.22 2.35 -18.05
CA GLY A 21 -12.43 1.55 -18.27
C GLY A 21 -12.69 0.52 -17.17
N SER A 22 -13.18 0.94 -16.01
CA SER A 22 -14.21 0.23 -15.21
C SER A 22 -14.21 0.74 -13.76
N PHE A 23 -15.20 1.56 -13.46
CA PHE A 23 -15.52 2.14 -12.15
C PHE A 23 -16.02 1.09 -11.14
N ASN A 24 -15.15 0.16 -10.74
CA ASN A 24 -15.31 -0.69 -9.54
C ASN A 24 -13.94 -1.27 -9.08
N SER A 25 -12.90 -0.44 -9.03
CA SER A 25 -11.54 -0.91 -8.71
C SER A 25 -11.37 -1.44 -7.28
N SER A 26 -12.25 -1.06 -6.34
CA SER A 26 -12.21 -1.57 -4.97
C SER A 26 -12.59 -3.05 -4.85
N SER A 27 -13.25 -3.64 -5.86
CA SER A 27 -13.56 -5.07 -5.94
C SER A 27 -12.69 -5.84 -6.94
N SER A 28 -11.76 -5.17 -7.64
CA SER A 28 -10.85 -5.84 -8.55
C SER A 28 -9.90 -6.77 -7.78
N LEU A 29 -9.81 -8.03 -8.19
CA LEU A 29 -8.92 -9.02 -7.58
C LEU A 29 -7.48 -8.50 -7.50
N THR A 30 -6.98 -7.93 -8.60
CA THR A 30 -5.62 -7.37 -8.69
C THR A 30 -5.41 -6.25 -7.68
N PHE A 31 -6.39 -5.35 -7.51
CA PHE A 31 -6.31 -4.29 -6.53
C PHE A 31 -6.24 -4.84 -5.09
N MET A 32 -7.09 -5.82 -4.78
CA MET A 32 -7.11 -6.46 -3.46
C MET A 32 -5.81 -7.23 -3.16
N GLU A 33 -5.21 -7.86 -4.17
CA GLU A 33 -3.90 -8.50 -4.03
C GLU A 33 -2.77 -7.49 -3.79
N ILE A 34 -2.77 -6.36 -4.52
CA ILE A 34 -1.84 -5.26 -4.29
C ILE A 34 -2.00 -4.74 -2.86
N ARG A 35 -3.23 -4.49 -2.42
CA ARG A 35 -3.53 -4.04 -1.04
C ARG A 35 -3.06 -5.06 0.00
N PHE A 36 -3.29 -6.35 -0.21
CA PHE A 36 -2.83 -7.39 0.72
C PHE A 36 -1.29 -7.39 0.85
N ARG A 37 -0.58 -7.22 -0.26
CA ARG A 37 0.88 -7.12 -0.27
C ARG A 37 1.38 -5.83 0.38
N SER A 38 0.75 -4.69 0.12
CA SER A 38 1.14 -3.40 0.72
C SER A 38 0.94 -3.40 2.23
N LEU A 39 -0.15 -3.98 2.73
CA LEU A 39 -0.38 -4.17 4.16
C LEU A 39 0.69 -5.05 4.81
N GLY A 40 1.18 -6.06 4.09
CA GLY A 40 2.33 -6.86 4.54
C GLY A 40 3.59 -6.01 4.71
N LYS A 41 3.92 -5.17 3.73
CA LYS A 41 5.08 -4.26 3.81
C LYS A 41 4.95 -3.26 4.95
N ALA A 42 3.77 -2.68 5.16
CA ALA A 42 3.53 -1.76 6.26
C ALA A 42 3.74 -2.44 7.63
N LEU A 43 3.33 -3.70 7.79
CA LEU A 43 3.60 -4.47 9.00
C LEU A 43 5.11 -4.72 9.22
N ASP A 44 5.86 -4.98 8.15
CA ASP A 44 7.32 -5.14 8.23
C ASP A 44 8.02 -3.82 8.61
N GLU A 45 7.52 -2.69 8.11
CA GLU A 45 8.00 -1.35 8.53
C GLU A 45 7.73 -1.09 10.02
N LEU A 46 6.56 -1.47 10.54
CA LEU A 46 6.27 -1.35 11.99
C LEU A 46 7.18 -2.23 12.84
N ARG A 47 7.49 -3.45 12.38
CA ARG A 47 8.50 -4.30 13.05
C ARG A 47 9.85 -3.62 13.10
N ASN A 48 10.30 -3.03 11.99
CA ASN A 48 11.56 -2.30 11.95
C ASN A 48 11.55 -1.07 12.87
N LYS A 49 10.45 -0.32 12.92
CA LYS A 49 10.28 0.79 13.87
C LYS A 49 10.40 0.31 15.32
N ARG A 50 9.78 -0.83 15.67
CA ARG A 50 9.89 -1.41 17.01
C ARG A 50 11.34 -1.78 17.37
N VAL A 51 12.07 -2.43 16.46
CA VAL A 51 13.48 -2.78 16.69
C VAL A 51 14.32 -1.53 16.92
N ARG A 52 14.12 -0.48 16.11
CA ARG A 52 14.82 0.80 16.31
C ARG A 52 14.48 1.46 17.64
N LEU A 53 13.21 1.45 18.01
CA LEU A 53 12.73 1.98 19.29
C LEU A 53 13.41 1.25 20.47
N ASP A 54 13.52 -0.08 20.41
CA ASP A 54 14.23 -0.88 21.42
C ASP A 54 15.74 -0.55 21.46
N GLU A 55 16.37 -0.32 20.30
CA GLU A 55 17.77 0.10 20.22
C GLU A 55 18.01 1.50 20.77
N ASP A 56 17.13 2.45 20.49
CA ASP A 56 17.23 3.84 20.96
C ASP A 56 17.07 3.92 22.48
N LEU A 57 16.15 3.12 23.06
CA LEU A 57 16.06 2.96 24.51
C LEU A 57 17.36 2.39 25.09
N ARG A 58 17.92 1.33 24.47
CA ARG A 58 19.15 0.68 24.95
C ARG A 58 20.36 1.61 24.88
N LYS A 59 20.42 2.50 23.88
CA LYS A 59 21.47 3.51 23.74
C LYS A 59 21.26 4.72 24.66
N GLY A 60 20.12 4.81 25.35
CA GLY A 60 19.78 5.94 26.21
C GLY A 60 19.37 7.19 25.44
N HIS A 61 18.98 7.06 24.17
CA HIS A 61 18.47 8.16 23.36
C HIS A 61 16.99 8.50 23.66
N LEU A 62 16.31 7.61 24.38
CA LEU A 62 14.90 7.74 24.77
C LEU A 62 14.74 7.44 26.25
N ASP A 63 13.83 8.15 26.91
CA ASP A 63 13.40 7.80 28.26
C ASP A 63 12.33 6.70 28.24
N GLN A 64 12.06 6.11 29.42
CA GLN A 64 11.12 5.00 29.56
C GLN A 64 9.66 5.38 29.28
N SER A 65 9.28 6.63 29.57
CA SER A 65 7.91 7.11 29.39
C SER A 65 7.60 7.33 27.91
N GLU A 66 8.54 7.93 27.19
CA GLU A 66 8.49 8.13 25.76
C GLU A 66 8.52 6.78 25.02
N TYR A 67 9.40 5.87 25.43
CA TYR A 67 9.44 4.50 24.91
C TYR A 67 8.09 3.79 25.06
N ALA A 68 7.49 3.81 26.26
CA ALA A 68 6.21 3.16 26.51
C ALA A 68 5.09 3.72 25.63
N SER A 69 5.06 5.05 25.46
CA SER A 69 4.06 5.73 24.62
C SER A 69 4.23 5.38 23.14
N GLN A 70 5.46 5.41 22.62
CA GLN A 70 5.74 5.04 21.24
C GLN A 70 5.48 3.55 20.97
N LEU A 71 5.83 2.68 21.91
CA LEU A 71 5.58 1.24 21.81
C LEU A 71 4.08 0.94 21.77
N LEU A 72 3.28 1.61 22.62
CA LEU A 72 1.83 1.45 22.60
C LEU A 72 1.23 1.84 21.25
N ASN A 73 1.68 2.96 20.67
CA ASN A 73 1.26 3.39 19.34
C ASN A 73 1.57 2.33 18.26
N ILE A 74 2.80 1.78 18.26
CA ILE A 74 3.20 0.72 17.33
C ILE A 74 2.30 -0.51 17.51
N ILE A 75 1.97 -0.90 18.75
CA ILE A 75 1.10 -2.05 19.03
C ILE A 75 -0.31 -1.82 18.47
N VAL A 76 -0.89 -0.65 18.71
CA VAL A 76 -2.24 -0.30 18.22
C VAL A 76 -2.28 -0.28 16.69
N GLU A 77 -1.27 0.32 16.05
CA GLU A 77 -1.16 0.36 14.59
C GLU A 77 -1.00 -1.05 14.00
N THR A 78 -0.12 -1.87 14.61
CA THR A 78 0.09 -3.26 14.20
C THR A 78 -1.19 -4.09 14.29
N ASN A 79 -1.97 -3.93 15.36
CA ASN A 79 -3.25 -4.63 15.53
C ASN A 79 -4.27 -4.22 14.47
N THR A 80 -4.31 -2.92 14.16
CA THR A 80 -5.21 -2.37 13.14
C THR A 80 -4.87 -2.93 11.75
N LEU A 81 -3.59 -2.88 11.36
CA LEU A 81 -3.13 -3.40 10.07
C LEU A 81 -3.27 -4.93 9.97
N ASN A 82 -3.05 -5.67 11.06
CA ASN A 82 -3.27 -7.12 11.07
C ASN A 82 -4.72 -7.49 10.82
N LYS A 83 -5.67 -6.75 11.42
CA LYS A 83 -7.10 -6.94 11.18
C LYS A 83 -7.43 -6.65 9.72
N GLU A 84 -7.03 -5.49 9.21
CA GLU A 84 -7.28 -5.13 7.82
C GLU A 84 -6.68 -6.15 6.84
N ARG A 85 -5.44 -6.59 7.07
CA ARG A 85 -4.77 -7.57 6.22
C ARG A 85 -5.48 -8.91 6.22
N ARG A 86 -6.03 -9.34 7.37
CA ARG A 86 -6.85 -10.56 7.45
C ARG A 86 -8.13 -10.40 6.63
N ASP A 87 -8.86 -9.31 6.82
CA ASP A 87 -10.12 -9.03 6.12
C ASP A 87 -9.90 -8.96 4.60
N VAL A 88 -8.83 -8.29 4.14
CA VAL A 88 -8.44 -8.24 2.73
C VAL A 88 -8.03 -9.62 2.22
N GLY A 89 -7.28 -10.40 3.01
CA GLY A 89 -6.88 -11.76 2.65
C GLY A 89 -8.07 -12.70 2.47
N GLU A 90 -9.09 -12.59 3.33
CA GLU A 90 -10.35 -13.33 3.20
C GLU A 90 -11.11 -12.93 1.93
N LYS A 91 -11.20 -11.62 1.63
CA LYS A 91 -11.82 -11.13 0.38
C LYS A 91 -11.09 -11.62 -0.86
N VAL A 92 -9.75 -11.58 -0.89
CA VAL A 92 -8.95 -12.11 -2.00
C VAL A 92 -9.23 -13.60 -2.22
N LYS A 93 -9.27 -14.40 -1.14
CA LYS A 93 -9.59 -15.83 -1.22
C LYS A 93 -11.00 -16.05 -1.80
N ALA A 94 -12.00 -15.36 -1.27
CA ALA A 94 -13.39 -15.49 -1.73
C ALA A 94 -13.56 -15.14 -3.21
N ILE A 95 -12.92 -14.05 -3.67
CA ILE A 95 -12.95 -13.66 -5.10
C ILE A 95 -12.31 -14.76 -5.95
N LYS A 96 -11.12 -15.25 -5.58
CA LYS A 96 -10.45 -16.34 -6.33
C LYS A 96 -11.29 -17.61 -6.42
N THR A 97 -11.94 -18.02 -5.33
CA THR A 97 -12.77 -19.23 -5.31
C THR A 97 -14.03 -19.06 -6.16
N ASN A 98 -14.64 -17.87 -6.18
CA ASN A 98 -15.82 -17.59 -7.01
C ASN A 98 -15.48 -17.43 -8.50
N THR A 99 -14.28 -16.96 -8.86
CA THR A 99 -13.81 -16.90 -10.26
C THR A 99 -13.49 -18.29 -10.84
N LEU A 100 -13.20 -19.29 -9.99
CA LEU A 100 -12.87 -20.65 -10.41
C LEU A 100 -14.09 -21.59 -10.49
N ARG A 101 -15.29 -21.11 -10.17
CA ARG A 101 -16.56 -21.83 -10.33
C ARG A 101 -17.24 -21.42 -11.62
#